data_AF-A0A953X534-F1
#
_entry.id   AF-A0A953X534-F1
#
_cell.length_a   1.000
_cell.length_b   1.000
_cell.length_c   1.000
_cell.angle_alpha   90.00
_cell.angle_beta   90.00
_cell.angle_gamma   90.00
#
_symmetry.space_group_name_H-M   'P 1'
#
loop_
_entity.id
_entity.type
_entity.pdbx_description
1 polymer ?
#
loop_
_entity_poly.entity_id
_entity_poly.type
_entity_poly.pdbx_seq_one_letter_code
_entity_poly.pdbx_strand_id
1 'polypeptide(L)' 'GLCTYGFTGRALLAALCGNDPARFKAMEGRFSSPVLPGEALTINIWTGDGGDGTAVFQTLGGDGRVVLNNGGFSYA' A
#
# COMPACT_ATOMS: atom_id res chain seq x y z
N GLY A 1 -1.88 -5.56 -12.05
CA GLY A 1 -2.66 -4.47 -11.44
C GLY A 1 -3.22 -4.91 -10.10
N LEU A 2 -4.41 -5.49 -10.07
CA LEU A 2 -5.11 -5.82 -8.81
C LEU A 2 -4.38 -6.82 -7.90
N CYS A 3 -3.55 -7.73 -8.44
CA CYS A 3 -2.69 -8.58 -7.61
C CYS A 3 -1.69 -7.74 -6.79
N THR A 4 -0.95 -6.84 -7.45
CA THR A 4 -0.05 -5.86 -6.79
C THR A 4 -0.82 -5.06 -5.74
N TYR A 5 -2.03 -4.60 -6.08
CA TYR A 5 -2.91 -3.88 -5.17
C TYR A 5 -3.25 -4.69 -3.91
N GLY A 6 -3.58 -5.98 -4.06
CA GLY A 6 -3.84 -6.88 -2.93
C GLY A 6 -2.62 -7.11 -2.05
N PHE A 7 -1.42 -7.28 -2.64
CA PHE A 7 -0.19 -7.40 -1.87
C PHE A 7 0.15 -6.11 -1.11
N THR A 8 -0.05 -4.95 -1.74
CA THR A 8 0.08 -3.65 -1.05
C THR A 8 -0.91 -3.53 0.10
N GLY A 9 -2.18 -3.90 -0.11
CA GLY A 9 -3.20 -3.90 0.94
C GLY A 9 -2.86 -4.83 2.10
N ARG A 10 -2.32 -6.02 1.83
CA ARG A 10 -1.85 -6.95 2.87
C ARG A 10 -0.69 -6.37 3.69
N ALA A 11 0.24 -5.67 3.04
CA ALA A 11 1.33 -4.99 3.74
C ALA A 11 0.83 -3.86 4.65
N LEU A 12 -0.11 -3.04 4.16
CA LEU A 12 -0.75 -1.97 4.94
C LEU A 12 -1.55 -2.52 6.13
N LEU A 13 -2.32 -3.58 5.91
CA LEU A 13 -3.07 -4.26 6.96
C LEU A 13 -2.15 -4.77 8.09
N ALA A 14 -1.01 -5.37 7.72
CA ALA A 14 -0.03 -5.85 8.68
C ALA A 14 0.64 -4.68 9.44
N ALA A 15 1.05 -3.63 8.72
CA ALA A 15 1.82 -2.52 9.28
C ALA A 15 0.99 -1.57 10.16
N LEU A 16 -0.27 -1.29 9.78
CA LEU A 16 -1.07 -0.22 10.38
C LEU A 16 -2.29 -0.75 11.16
N CYS A 17 -2.82 -1.92 10.79
CA CYS A 17 -4.01 -2.49 11.41
C CYS A 17 -3.73 -3.67 12.34
N GLY A 18 -2.46 -4.10 12.50
CA GLY A 18 -2.12 -5.27 13.31
C GLY A 18 -2.75 -6.57 12.80
N ASN A 19 -2.95 -6.68 11.48
CA ASN A 19 -3.68 -7.79 10.82
C ASN A 19 -5.17 -7.91 11.18
N ASP A 20 -5.79 -6.90 11.79
CA ASP A 20 -7.24 -6.86 11.98
C ASP A 20 -7.96 -6.22 10.78
N PRO A 21 -8.68 -7.00 9.95
CA PRO A 21 -9.40 -6.47 8.80
C PRO A 21 -10.53 -5.50 9.17
N ALA A 22 -11.07 -5.54 10.39
CA ALA A 22 -12.09 -4.59 10.83
C ALA A 22 -11.57 -3.15 10.93
N ARG A 23 -10.24 -2.99 11.06
CA ARG A 23 -9.57 -1.69 11.10
C ARG A 23 -9.24 -1.14 9.71
N PHE A 24 -9.29 -1.95 8.66
CA PHE A 24 -9.02 -1.52 7.28
C PHE A 24 -10.27 -0.84 6.70
N LYS A 25 -10.24 0.48 6.48
CA LYS A 25 -11.40 1.22 5.98
C LYS A 25 -11.40 1.40 4.47
N ALA A 26 -10.37 2.05 3.95
CA ALA A 26 -10.26 2.31 2.52
C ALA A 26 -8.81 2.35 2.07
N MET A 27 -8.59 1.92 0.84
CA MET A 27 -7.33 2.06 0.11
C MET A 27 -7.67 2.59 -1.28
N GLU A 28 -6.82 3.47 -1.80
CA GLU A 28 -6.86 3.95 -3.16
C GLU A 28 -5.44 4.11 -3.71
N GLY A 29 -5.32 4.18 -5.04
CA GLY A 29 -4.04 4.45 -5.68
C GLY A 29 -4.13 4.35 -7.20
N ARG A 30 -3.11 4.88 -7.88
CA ARG A 30 -3.00 4.92 -9.34
C ARG A 30 -1.93 3.95 -9.84
N PHE A 31 -2.33 2.94 -10.61
CA PHE A 31 -1.38 2.06 -11.31
C PHE A 31 -0.54 2.90 -12.29
N SER A 32 0.78 2.88 -12.09
CA SER A 32 1.71 3.73 -12.84
C SER A 32 2.65 2.93 -13.75
N SER A 33 2.86 1.64 -13.49
CA SER A 33 3.69 0.76 -14.32
C SER A 33 3.29 -0.70 -14.13
N PRO A 34 3.55 -1.59 -15.11
CA PRO A 34 3.31 -3.02 -14.98
C PRO A 34 4.23 -3.64 -13.92
N VAL A 35 3.83 -4.82 -13.42
CA VAL A 35 4.62 -5.68 -12.53
C VAL A 35 4.67 -7.06 -13.18
N LEU A 36 5.85 -7.66 -13.22
CA LEU A 36 6.01 -9.03 -13.70
C LEU A 36 5.89 -10.03 -12.55
N PRO A 37 5.31 -11.23 -12.76
CA PRO A 37 5.31 -12.28 -11.77
C PRO A 37 6.72 -12.61 -11.28
N GLY A 38 6.88 -12.75 -9.95
CA GLY A 38 8.17 -13.03 -9.32
C GLY A 38 8.97 -11.78 -8.93
N GLU A 39 8.57 -10.58 -9.36
CA GLU A 39 9.18 -9.34 -8.86
C GLU A 39 8.86 -9.11 -7.38
N ALA A 40 9.88 -8.71 -6.61
CA ALA A 40 9.68 -8.21 -5.26
C ALA A 40 8.96 -6.85 -5.30
N LEU A 41 8.06 -6.63 -4.34
CA LEU A 41 7.38 -5.36 -4.15
C LEU A 41 7.89 -4.69 -2.87
N THR A 42 8.27 -3.42 -2.97
CA THR A 42 8.60 -2.59 -1.80
C THR A 42 7.46 -1.61 -1.56
N ILE A 43 6.88 -1.62 -0.36
CA ILE A 43 5.77 -0.74 0.02
C ILE A 43 6.30 0.29 1.00
N ASN A 44 6.43 1.53 0.54
CA ASN A 44 6.79 2.65 1.39
C ASN A 44 5.50 3.26 1.97
N ILE A 45 5.47 3.45 3.29
CA ILE A 45 4.31 3.92 4.03
C ILE A 45 4.72 5.14 4.85
N TRP A 46 3.95 6.20 4.77
CA TRP A 46 4.12 7.41 5.58
C TRP A 46 2.83 7.69 6.34
N THR A 47 2.92 7.82 7.66
CA THR A 47 1.82 8.16 8.54
C THR A 47 1.88 9.64 8.90
N GLY A 48 0.72 10.30 9.00
CA GLY A 48 0.65 11.68 9.51
C GLY A 48 1.03 11.76 10.99
N ASP A 49 1.45 12.95 11.42
CA ASP A 49 1.71 13.24 12.84
C ASP A 49 0.40 13.13 13.63
N GLY A 50 0.39 12.32 14.69
CA GLY A 50 -0.74 12.24 15.63
C GLY A 50 -1.74 11.09 15.39
N GLY A 51 -1.52 10.20 14.42
CA GLY A 51 -2.29 8.95 14.31
C GLY A 51 -3.77 9.15 13.96
N ASP A 52 -4.06 10.06 13.04
CA ASP A 52 -5.41 10.40 12.55
C ASP A 52 -6.12 9.27 11.78
N GLY A 53 -5.56 8.06 11.76
CA GLY A 53 -6.08 6.92 11.03
C GLY A 53 -5.87 7.04 9.52
N THR A 54 -4.92 7.86 9.06
CA THR A 54 -4.57 7.97 7.65
C THR A 54 -3.09 7.69 7.38
N ALA A 55 -2.80 7.23 6.18
CA ALA A 55 -1.44 7.07 5.68
C ALA A 55 -1.42 7.30 4.17
N VAL A 56 -0.29 7.78 3.68
CA VAL A 56 0.02 7.76 2.24
C VAL A 56 1.04 6.68 1.96
N PHE A 57 1.01 6.11 0.76
CA PHE A 57 1.93 5.05 0.39
C PHE A 57 2.32 5.08 -1.08
N GLN A 58 3.39 4.36 -1.38
CA GLN A 58 3.86 4.09 -2.73
C GLN A 58 4.36 2.65 -2.81
N THR A 59 4.08 1.97 -3.92
CA THR A 59 4.62 0.64 -4.19
C THR A 59 5.61 0.70 -5.33
N LEU A 60 6.80 0.13 -5.10
CA LEU A 60 7.86 -0.02 -6.07
C LEU A 60 7.95 -1.47 -6.55
N GLY A 61 8.28 -1.65 -7.83
CA GLY A 61 8.69 -2.94 -8.40
C GLY A 61 10.12 -3.31 -8.00
N GLY A 62 10.57 -4.50 -8.40
CA GLY A 62 11.88 -5.04 -8.01
C GLY A 62 13.07 -4.23 -8.51
N ASP A 63 12.88 -3.40 -9.54
CA ASP A 63 13.86 -2.48 -10.13
C ASP A 63 13.74 -1.04 -9.59
N GLY A 64 12.89 -0.82 -8.58
CA GLY A 64 12.66 0.49 -7.98
C GLY A 64 11.67 1.39 -8.74
N ARG A 65 11.09 0.94 -9.86
CA ARG A 65 10.09 1.72 -10.58
C ARG A 65 8.80 1.85 -9.78
N VAL A 66 8.10 2.98 -9.89
CA VAL A 66 6.81 3.17 -9.22
C VAL A 66 5.71 2.42 -9.96
N VAL A 67 5.12 1.41 -9.31
CA VAL A 67 4.06 0.57 -9.90
C VAL A 67 2.67 0.96 -9.40
N LEU A 68 2.58 1.48 -8.18
CA LEU A 68 1.36 2.05 -7.58
C LEU A 68 1.73 3.38 -6.91
N ASN A 69 1.15 4.48 -7.38
CA ASN A 69 1.47 5.83 -6.97
C ASN A 69 0.24 6.57 -6.44
N ASN A 70 0.44 7.70 -5.77
CA ASN A 70 -0.62 8.47 -5.10
C ASN A 70 -1.50 7.57 -4.22
N GLY A 71 -0.87 6.69 -3.43
CA GLY A 71 -1.58 5.77 -2.57
C GLY A 71 -2.15 6.48 -1.35
N GLY A 72 -3.46 6.36 -1.14
CA GLY A 72 -4.15 6.83 0.05
C GLY A 72 -4.69 5.64 0.84
N PHE A 73 -4.52 5.66 2.16
CA PHE A 73 -5.00 4.60 3.04
C PHE A 73 -5.64 5.18 4.29
N SER A 74 -6.79 4.65 4.69
CA SER A 74 -7.47 5.00 5.95
C SER A 74 -7.80 3.76 6.77
N TYR A 75 -7.65 3.89 8.08
CA TYR A 75 -7.80 2.83 9.06
C TYR A 75 -8.40 3.35 10.39
N ALA A 76 -8.77 2.42 11.29
CA ALA A 76 -9.21 2.71 12.67
C ALA A 76 -8.15 2.28 13.69
#